data_AF-A0A497KFZ2-F1
#
_entry.id   AF-A0A497KFZ2-F1
#
_cell.length_a   1.000
_cell.length_b   1.000
_cell.length_c   1.000
_cell.angle_alpha   90.00
_cell.angle_beta   90.00
_cell.angle_gamma   90.00
#
_symmetry.space_group_name_H-M   'P 1'
#
loop_
_entity.id
_entity.type
_entity.pdbx_description
1 polymer ?
#
loop_
_entity_poly.entity_id
_entity_poly.type
_entity_poly.pdbx_seq_one_letter_code
_entity_poly.pdbx_strand_id
1 'polypeptide(L)'
;MDNPFKFFDYKFDHQKVKLVALRSIPKISLAGEEIGPVEENEYFEVKNWIADELVKNGYAKIAAEEERLSLIDVQKAQVVEAIQSPRHLSILPENFYPKLRKLLKELEEKSQKDPAKKLEFQKIVQLAMDIVTSRLNKILILASAREKDENLLKNLTLEERALYEKLYQTVNEWRNLILKY
;
A
#
# COMPACT_ATOMS: atom_id res chain seq x y z
N MET A 1 12.44 7.35 -14.52
CA MET A 1 11.37 7.82 -13.61
C MET A 1 11.67 7.14 -12.29
N ASP A 2 11.91 7.89 -11.21
CA ASP A 2 12.05 7.26 -9.90
C ASP A 2 10.73 6.55 -9.57
N ASN A 3 10.83 5.28 -9.16
CA ASN A 3 9.67 4.45 -8.90
C ASN A 3 9.06 4.90 -7.56
N PRO A 4 7.88 5.55 -7.55
CA PRO A 4 7.29 6.08 -6.31
C PRO A 4 7.04 4.95 -5.31
N PHE A 5 6.64 3.76 -5.78
CA PHE A 5 6.41 2.61 -4.91
C PHE A 5 7.65 2.23 -4.10
N LYS A 6 8.87 2.31 -4.65
CA LYS A 6 10.08 2.00 -3.88
C LYS A 6 10.27 2.93 -2.68
N PHE A 7 9.99 4.22 -2.87
CA PHE A 7 10.11 5.21 -1.79
C PHE A 7 9.05 5.01 -0.71
N PHE A 8 7.79 4.77 -1.11
CA PHE A 8 6.70 4.56 -0.16
C PHE A 8 6.76 3.20 0.53
N ASP A 9 7.21 2.14 -0.16
CA ASP A 9 7.52 0.84 0.45
C ASP A 9 8.61 1.00 1.53
N TYR A 10 9.70 1.70 1.20
CA TYR A 10 10.77 1.99 2.16
C TYR A 10 10.25 2.77 3.37
N LYS A 11 9.45 3.82 3.14
CA LYS A 11 8.86 4.63 4.21
C LYS A 11 7.97 3.77 5.11
N PHE A 12 7.11 2.94 4.51
CA PHE A 12 6.22 2.04 5.23
C PHE A 12 7.01 1.03 6.08
N ASP A 13 8.07 0.44 5.53
CA ASP A 13 8.94 -0.50 6.24
C ASP A 13 9.60 0.11 7.49
N HIS A 14 9.82 1.42 7.50
CA HIS A 14 10.43 2.15 8.62
C HIS A 14 9.40 2.77 9.58
N GLN A 15 8.11 2.66 9.30
CA GLN A 15 7.06 3.02 10.26
C GLN A 15 7.01 1.98 11.39
N LYS A 16 6.70 2.45 12.60
CA LYS A 16 6.52 1.59 13.76
C LYS A 16 5.14 0.94 13.73
N VAL A 17 5.06 -0.32 14.11
CA VAL A 17 3.84 -1.10 14.26
C VAL A 17 3.82 -1.80 15.61
N LYS A 18 2.64 -1.87 16.23
CA LYS A 18 2.42 -2.54 17.50
C LYS A 18 2.27 -4.04 17.30
N LEU A 19 2.96 -4.81 18.13
CA LEU A 19 2.96 -6.26 18.16
C LEU A 19 2.58 -6.78 19.54
N VAL A 20 2.16 -8.04 19.60
CA VAL A 20 2.06 -8.85 20.82
C VAL A 20 3.04 -10.01 20.69
N ALA A 21 3.90 -10.20 21.68
CA ALA A 21 4.82 -11.33 21.73
C ALA A 21 4.05 -12.64 21.96
N LEU A 22 4.32 -13.64 21.13
CA LEU A 22 3.77 -15.01 21.26
C LEU A 22 4.68 -15.92 22.10
N ARG A 23 5.91 -15.49 22.35
CA ARG A 23 6.92 -16.13 23.21
C ARG A 23 7.93 -15.08 23.64
N SER A 24 8.72 -15.38 24.68
CA SER A 24 9.78 -14.47 25.14
C SER A 24 10.79 -14.18 24.02
N ILE A 25 11.12 -12.90 23.84
CA ILE A 25 12.08 -12.39 22.86
C ILE A 25 13.25 -11.79 23.65
N PRO A 26 14.49 -12.33 23.52
CA PRO A 26 15.65 -11.77 24.21
C PRO A 26 16.00 -10.38 23.67
N LYS A 27 16.91 -9.68 24.35
CA LYS A 27 17.47 -8.43 23.81
C LYS A 27 18.25 -8.73 22.52
N ILE A 28 17.83 -8.12 21.42
CA ILE A 28 18.49 -8.20 20.11
C ILE A 28 18.93 -6.79 19.72
N SER A 29 20.18 -6.67 19.26
CA SER A 29 20.70 -5.43 18.68
C SER A 29 21.21 -5.72 17.27
N LEU A 30 20.55 -5.18 16.25
CA LEU A 30 20.88 -5.42 14.84
C LEU A 30 20.78 -4.12 14.04
N ALA A 31 21.83 -3.80 13.27
CA ALA A 31 21.86 -2.67 12.34
C ALA A 31 21.45 -1.31 12.95
N GLY A 32 21.75 -1.09 14.24
CA GLY A 32 21.39 0.13 14.96
C GLY A 32 19.98 0.13 15.58
N GLU A 33 19.22 -0.95 15.44
CA GLU A 33 17.94 -1.15 16.10
C GLU A 33 18.10 -2.06 17.31
N GLU A 34 17.48 -1.69 18.44
CA GLU A 34 17.36 -2.54 19.63
C GLU A 34 15.92 -3.04 19.78
N ILE A 35 15.77 -4.33 20.04
CA ILE A 35 14.48 -5.00 20.27
C ILE A 35 14.57 -5.75 21.60
N GLY A 36 13.58 -5.57 22.45
CA GLY A 36 13.44 -6.32 23.71
C GLY A 36 14.48 -5.98 24.79
N PRO A 37 14.56 -6.80 25.86
CA PRO A 37 13.81 -8.05 26.05
C PRO A 37 12.30 -7.82 26.15
N VAL A 38 11.49 -8.75 25.65
CA VAL A 38 10.02 -8.71 25.67
C VAL A 38 9.49 -10.05 26.18
N GLU A 39 8.61 -10.03 27.17
CA GLU A 39 8.00 -11.24 27.72
C GLU A 39 6.82 -11.73 26.87
N GLU A 40 6.45 -13.00 27.05
CA GLU A 40 5.28 -13.57 26.36
C GLU A 40 3.99 -12.80 26.70
N ASN A 41 3.15 -12.53 25.69
CA ASN A 41 1.93 -11.73 25.75
C ASN A 41 2.14 -10.22 26.01
N GLU A 42 3.38 -9.74 26.06
CA GLU A 42 3.67 -8.32 26.18
C GLU A 42 3.50 -7.59 24.84
N TYR A 43 3.03 -6.35 24.89
CA TYR A 43 2.90 -5.47 23.74
C TYR A 43 4.18 -4.67 23.53
N PHE A 44 4.63 -4.54 22.28
CA PHE A 44 5.83 -3.79 21.95
C PHE A 44 5.73 -3.16 20.54
N GLU A 45 6.57 -2.18 20.26
CA GLU A 45 6.61 -1.50 18.96
C GLU A 45 7.96 -1.66 18.28
N VAL A 46 7.94 -2.04 17.00
CA VAL A 46 9.13 -2.15 16.15
C VAL A 46 8.82 -1.63 14.76
N LYS A 47 9.85 -1.41 13.94
CA LYS A 47 9.67 -1.08 12.52
C LYS A 47 8.98 -2.23 11.77
N ASN A 48 8.17 -1.91 10.76
CA ASN A 48 7.44 -2.89 9.95
C ASN A 48 8.33 -3.99 9.37
N TRP A 49 9.56 -3.69 8.93
CA TRP A 49 10.47 -4.71 8.41
C TRP A 49 10.88 -5.73 9.49
N ILE A 50 11.03 -5.29 10.74
CA ILE A 50 11.32 -6.15 11.90
C ILE A 50 10.09 -6.98 12.24
N ALA A 51 8.92 -6.33 12.25
CA ALA A 51 7.64 -6.97 12.51
C ALA A 51 7.38 -8.14 11.57
N ASP A 52 7.65 -7.97 10.27
CA ASP A 52 7.48 -9.02 9.29
C ASP A 52 8.32 -10.26 9.60
N GLU A 53 9.58 -10.07 10.02
CA GLU A 53 10.47 -11.18 10.38
C GLU A 53 10.01 -11.88 11.67
N LEU A 54 9.63 -11.13 12.70
CA LEU A 54 9.13 -11.68 13.97
C LEU A 54 7.82 -12.47 13.76
N VAL A 55 6.91 -11.95 12.94
CA VAL A 55 5.64 -12.61 12.62
C VAL A 55 5.86 -13.85 11.77
N LYS A 56 6.72 -13.77 10.74
CA LYS A 56 7.06 -14.90 9.87
C LYS A 56 7.65 -16.09 10.64
N ASN A 57 8.45 -15.81 11.67
CA ASN A 57 9.06 -16.83 12.51
C ASN A 57 8.22 -17.21 13.74
N GLY A 58 7.01 -16.66 13.88
CA GLY A 58 6.07 -17.02 14.96
C GLY A 58 6.48 -16.54 16.36
N TYR A 59 7.29 -15.47 16.44
CA TYR A 59 7.65 -14.81 17.70
C TYR A 59 6.63 -13.77 18.14
N ALA A 60 5.90 -13.18 17.20
CA ALA A 60 4.92 -12.13 17.49
C ALA A 60 3.72 -12.19 16.54
N LYS A 61 2.65 -11.49 16.90
CA LYS A 61 1.52 -11.17 16.02
C LYS A 61 1.32 -9.66 15.99
N ILE A 62 0.80 -9.13 14.89
CA ILE A 62 0.41 -7.72 14.83
C ILE A 62 -0.78 -7.49 15.75
N ALA A 63 -0.72 -6.43 16.56
CA ALA A 63 -1.71 -6.15 17.60
C ALA A 63 -3.04 -5.65 17.03
N ALA A 64 -2.99 -4.90 15.93
CA ALA A 64 -4.14 -4.27 15.28
C ALA A 64 -4.38 -4.88 13.88
N GLU A 65 -5.62 -5.27 13.59
CA GLU A 65 -5.96 -5.92 12.31
C GLU A 65 -5.85 -4.95 11.13
N GLU A 66 -6.15 -3.66 11.35
CA GLU A 66 -6.08 -2.59 10.36
C GLU A 66 -4.66 -2.32 9.80
N GLU A 67 -3.64 -2.86 10.45
CA GLU A 67 -2.24 -2.74 10.03
C GLU A 67 -1.89 -3.67 8.85
N ARG A 68 -2.74 -4.67 8.57
CA ARG A 68 -2.61 -5.53 7.38
C ARG A 68 -3.84 -5.43 6.49
N LEU A 69 -3.62 -5.63 5.19
CA LEU A 69 -4.72 -5.84 4.26
C LEU A 69 -5.07 -7.33 4.23
N SER A 70 -6.36 -7.62 4.21
CA SER A 70 -6.90 -8.93 3.87
C SER A 70 -7.50 -8.94 2.46
N LEU A 71 -7.82 -10.13 1.94
CA LEU A 71 -8.57 -10.27 0.69
C LEU A 71 -9.92 -9.53 0.73
N ILE A 72 -10.57 -9.52 1.89
CA ILE A 72 -11.86 -8.86 2.10
C ILE A 72 -11.71 -7.35 1.95
N ASP A 73 -10.62 -6.78 2.46
CA ASP A 73 -10.36 -5.34 2.38
C ASP A 73 -10.09 -4.91 0.95
N VAL A 74 -9.31 -5.70 0.20
CA VAL A 74 -9.06 -5.45 -1.23
C VAL A 74 -10.36 -5.57 -2.04
N GLN A 75 -11.20 -6.56 -1.74
CA GLN A 75 -12.50 -6.70 -2.39
C GLN A 75 -13.43 -5.53 -2.09
N LYS A 76 -13.50 -5.08 -0.84
CA LYS A 76 -14.28 -3.87 -0.46
C LYS A 76 -13.77 -2.63 -1.20
N ALA A 77 -12.45 -2.43 -1.24
CA ALA A 77 -11.84 -1.31 -1.96
C ALA A 77 -12.22 -1.35 -3.46
N GLN A 78 -12.19 -2.52 -4.10
CA GLN A 78 -12.58 -2.69 -5.50
C GLN A 78 -14.06 -2.30 -5.73
N VAL A 79 -14.97 -2.79 -4.89
CA VAL A 79 -16.40 -2.48 -5.03
C VAL A 79 -16.68 -1.00 -4.83
N VAL A 80 -16.10 -0.40 -3.77
CA VAL A 80 -16.29 1.03 -3.46
C VAL A 80 -15.72 1.91 -4.56
N GLU A 81 -14.60 1.52 -5.16
CA GLU A 81 -13.97 2.24 -6.27
C GLU A 81 -14.79 2.16 -7.56
N ALA A 82 -15.39 0.99 -7.85
CA ALA A 82 -16.17 0.74 -9.05
C ALA A 82 -17.48 1.55 -9.12
N ILE A 83 -18.08 1.88 -7.97
CA ILE A 83 -19.32 2.68 -7.93
C ILE A 83 -19.08 4.19 -8.03
N GLN A 84 -17.84 4.67 -7.85
CA GLN A 84 -17.56 6.10 -7.95
C GLN A 84 -17.64 6.58 -9.40
N SER A 85 -18.06 7.82 -9.61
CA SER A 85 -18.10 8.41 -10.95
C SER A 85 -16.69 8.63 -11.53
N PRO A 86 -16.54 8.82 -12.85
CA PRO A 86 -15.21 8.93 -13.50
C PRO A 86 -14.31 10.08 -13.04
N ARG A 87 -14.83 11.03 -12.25
CA ARG A 87 -14.05 12.15 -11.68
C ARG A 87 -13.82 12.01 -10.17
N HIS A 88 -14.39 10.99 -9.54
CA HIS A 88 -14.29 10.79 -8.10
C HIS A 88 -13.56 9.49 -7.79
N LEU A 89 -12.59 9.60 -6.89
CA LEU A 89 -11.83 8.49 -6.34
C LEU A 89 -12.38 8.14 -4.97
N SER A 90 -12.46 6.85 -4.66
CA SER A 90 -12.78 6.43 -3.30
C SER A 90 -11.59 6.70 -2.37
N ILE A 91 -11.85 6.83 -1.07
CA ILE A 91 -10.79 6.88 -0.07
C ILE A 91 -10.28 5.45 0.12
N LEU A 92 -8.98 5.25 -0.17
CA LEU A 92 -8.30 4.00 0.15
C LEU A 92 -7.71 4.07 1.57
N PRO A 93 -7.54 2.92 2.25
CA PRO A 93 -6.83 2.86 3.53
C PRO A 93 -5.42 3.46 3.46
N GLU A 94 -4.93 3.96 4.60
CA GLU A 94 -3.55 4.45 4.68
C GLU A 94 -2.56 3.33 4.34
N ASN A 95 -1.52 3.68 3.58
CA ASN A 95 -0.50 2.75 3.08
C ASN A 95 -1.09 1.59 2.26
N PHE A 96 -2.21 1.80 1.57
CA PHE A 96 -2.87 0.75 0.77
C PHE A 96 -1.92 0.02 -0.17
N TYR A 97 -1.15 0.75 -1.00
CA TYR A 97 -0.23 0.12 -1.95
C TYR A 97 0.91 -0.65 -1.27
N PRO A 98 1.65 -0.10 -0.29
CA PRO A 98 2.64 -0.87 0.46
C PRO A 98 2.06 -2.14 1.11
N LYS A 99 0.91 -2.03 1.77
CA LYS A 99 0.20 -3.18 2.38
C LYS A 99 -0.21 -4.20 1.31
N LEU A 100 -0.69 -3.76 0.15
CA LEU A 100 -1.12 -4.62 -0.95
C LEU A 100 0.08 -5.37 -1.56
N ARG A 101 1.21 -4.69 -1.77
CA ARG A 101 2.43 -5.30 -2.31
C ARG A 101 3.00 -6.35 -1.35
N LYS A 102 2.97 -6.11 -0.03
CA LYS A 102 3.33 -7.12 0.97
C LYS A 102 2.39 -8.33 0.92
N LEU A 103 1.08 -8.10 0.91
CA LEU A 103 0.09 -9.18 0.83
C LEU A 103 0.25 -10.03 -0.44
N LEU A 104 0.48 -9.38 -1.59
CA LEU A 104 0.75 -10.08 -2.86
C LEU A 104 1.98 -10.95 -2.77
N LYS A 105 3.09 -10.44 -2.20
CA LYS A 105 4.33 -11.20 -2.00
C LYS A 105 4.11 -12.40 -1.08
N GLU A 106 3.43 -12.21 0.05
CA GLU A 106 3.12 -13.31 0.98
C GLU A 106 2.27 -14.41 0.33
N LEU A 107 1.26 -14.03 -0.45
CA LEU A 107 0.38 -14.97 -1.14
C LEU A 107 1.11 -15.67 -2.30
N GLU A 108 1.99 -14.97 -3.02
CA GLU A 108 2.85 -15.55 -4.04
C GLU A 108 3.75 -16.64 -3.44
N GLU A 109 4.45 -16.35 -2.33
CA GLU A 109 5.30 -17.32 -1.63
C GLU A 109 4.51 -18.56 -1.16
N LYS A 110 3.28 -18.37 -0.66
CA LYS A 110 2.40 -19.47 -0.23
C LYS A 110 1.84 -20.27 -1.41
N SER A 111 1.54 -19.62 -2.53
CA SER A 111 0.96 -20.25 -3.74
C SER A 111 1.86 -21.29 -4.39
N GLN A 112 3.19 -21.19 -4.17
CA GLN A 112 4.15 -22.15 -4.68
C GLN A 112 4.00 -23.54 -4.03
N LYS A 113 3.40 -23.60 -2.84
CA LYS A 113 3.30 -24.81 -2.02
C LYS A 113 1.87 -25.35 -1.92
N ASP A 114 0.86 -24.52 -2.19
CA ASP A 114 -0.55 -24.85 -1.98
C ASP A 114 -1.43 -24.38 -3.18
N PRO A 115 -2.06 -25.31 -3.92
CA PRO A 115 -2.98 -24.98 -5.01
C PRO A 115 -4.17 -24.10 -4.60
N ALA A 116 -4.69 -24.23 -3.38
CA ALA A 116 -5.77 -23.37 -2.89
C ALA A 116 -5.29 -21.92 -2.73
N LYS A 117 -4.06 -21.74 -2.25
CA LYS A 117 -3.41 -20.42 -2.15
C LYS A 117 -3.08 -19.81 -3.50
N LYS A 118 -2.87 -20.63 -4.53
CA LYS A 118 -2.72 -20.15 -5.91
C LYS A 118 -3.98 -19.49 -6.45
N LEU A 119 -5.16 -20.06 -6.17
CA LEU A 119 -6.44 -19.45 -6.55
C LEU A 119 -6.68 -18.12 -5.81
N GLU A 120 -6.36 -18.09 -4.51
CA GLU A 120 -6.44 -16.87 -3.69
C GLU A 120 -5.50 -15.76 -4.23
N PHE A 121 -4.26 -16.12 -4.57
CA PHE A 121 -3.28 -15.20 -5.17
C PHE A 121 -3.77 -14.64 -6.51
N GLN A 122 -4.27 -15.50 -7.42
CA GLN A 122 -4.81 -15.04 -8.71
C GLN A 122 -5.99 -14.09 -8.54
N LYS A 123 -6.91 -14.41 -7.61
CA LYS A 123 -8.07 -13.57 -7.32
C LYS A 123 -7.65 -12.18 -6.83
N ILE A 124 -6.69 -12.10 -5.91
CA ILE A 124 -6.27 -10.81 -5.37
C ILE A 124 -5.48 -9.99 -6.39
N VAL A 125 -4.70 -10.63 -7.27
CA VAL A 125 -4.01 -9.96 -8.38
C VAL A 125 -5.04 -9.33 -9.32
N GLN A 126 -6.11 -10.05 -9.67
CA GLN A 126 -7.18 -9.51 -10.50
C GLN A 126 -7.86 -8.29 -9.83
N LEU A 127 -8.25 -8.41 -8.55
CA LEU A 127 -8.86 -7.30 -7.82
C LEU A 127 -7.93 -6.07 -7.74
N ALA A 128 -6.64 -6.29 -7.48
CA ALA A 128 -5.64 -5.23 -7.45
C ALA A 128 -5.53 -4.52 -8.81
N MET A 129 -5.50 -5.29 -9.91
CA MET A 129 -5.46 -4.74 -11.26
C MET A 129 -6.72 -3.96 -11.62
N ASP A 130 -7.90 -4.42 -11.18
CA ASP A 130 -9.17 -3.71 -11.40
C ASP A 130 -9.17 -2.35 -10.67
N ILE A 131 -8.71 -2.31 -9.42
CA ILE A 131 -8.55 -1.07 -8.64
C ILE A 131 -7.58 -0.12 -9.35
N VAL A 132 -6.38 -0.60 -9.68
CA VAL A 132 -5.33 0.21 -10.32
C VAL A 132 -5.82 0.76 -11.67
N THR A 133 -6.47 -0.07 -12.49
CA THR A 133 -6.97 0.34 -13.80
C THR A 133 -8.06 1.40 -13.67
N SER A 134 -9.04 1.20 -12.77
CA SER A 134 -10.10 2.16 -12.51
C SER A 134 -9.54 3.51 -12.07
N ARG A 135 -8.63 3.50 -11.09
CA ARG A 135 -8.04 4.73 -10.54
C ARG A 135 -7.12 5.42 -11.52
N LEU A 136 -6.35 4.69 -12.31
CA LEU A 136 -5.50 5.25 -13.37
C LEU A 136 -6.33 6.03 -14.40
N ASN A 137 -7.45 5.49 -14.85
CA ASN A 137 -8.35 6.18 -15.79
C ASN A 137 -8.87 7.50 -15.22
N LYS A 138 -9.24 7.50 -13.93
CA LYS A 138 -9.70 8.71 -13.22
C LYS A 138 -8.58 9.73 -13.06
N ILE A 139 -7.37 9.29 -12.74
CA ILE A 139 -6.18 10.16 -12.66
C ILE A 139 -5.90 10.82 -14.01
N LEU A 140 -6.01 10.08 -15.12
CA LEU A 140 -5.83 10.64 -16.48
C LEU A 140 -6.88 11.72 -16.78
N ILE A 141 -8.15 11.49 -16.42
CA ILE A 141 -9.22 12.50 -16.56
C ILE A 141 -8.91 13.74 -15.74
N LEU A 142 -8.52 13.58 -14.46
CA LEU A 142 -8.20 14.68 -13.56
C LEU A 142 -6.96 15.45 -14.03
N ALA A 143 -5.91 14.76 -14.49
CA ALA A 143 -4.69 15.39 -15.02
C ALA A 143 -4.96 16.17 -16.31
N SER A 144 -6.01 15.80 -17.04
CA SER A 144 -6.47 16.50 -18.23
C SER A 144 -7.37 17.70 -17.93
N ALA A 145 -7.72 17.97 -16.67
CA ALA A 145 -8.47 19.16 -16.30
C ALA A 145 -7.67 20.44 -16.59
N ARG A 146 -8.36 21.58 -16.79
CA ARG A 146 -7.69 22.88 -16.95
C ARG A 146 -7.21 23.40 -15.59
N GLU A 147 -8.09 23.36 -14.59
CA GLU A 147 -7.82 23.81 -13.24
C GLU A 147 -7.62 22.62 -12.29
N LYS A 148 -6.77 22.79 -11.29
CA LYS A 148 -6.61 21.83 -10.20
C LYS A 148 -7.76 21.99 -9.22
N ASP A 149 -8.43 20.89 -8.89
CA ASP A 149 -9.42 20.85 -7.82
C ASP A 149 -8.90 19.95 -6.69
N GLU A 150 -8.33 20.57 -5.65
CA GLU A 150 -7.78 19.85 -4.50
C GLU A 150 -8.82 18.98 -3.76
N ASN A 151 -10.12 19.30 -3.87
CA ASN A 151 -11.17 18.46 -3.28
C ASN A 151 -11.28 17.09 -3.97
N LEU A 152 -10.99 17.02 -5.27
CA LEU A 152 -10.98 15.77 -6.04
C LEU A 152 -9.67 15.00 -5.84
N LEU A 153 -8.59 15.69 -5.49
CA LEU A 153 -7.26 15.10 -5.34
C LEU A 153 -6.98 14.55 -3.94
N LYS A 154 -7.74 14.96 -2.92
CA LYS A 154 -7.54 14.55 -1.52
C LYS A 154 -7.65 13.03 -1.27
N ASN A 155 -8.30 12.30 -2.19
CA ASN A 155 -8.50 10.85 -2.10
C ASN A 155 -7.45 10.04 -2.87
N LEU A 156 -6.47 10.71 -3.51
CA LEU A 156 -5.31 10.04 -4.11
C LEU A 156 -4.41 9.49 -3.01
N THR A 157 -3.83 8.31 -3.23
CA THR A 157 -2.69 7.89 -2.41
C THR A 157 -1.46 8.74 -2.73
N LEU A 158 -0.41 8.65 -1.91
CA LEU A 158 0.82 9.42 -2.15
C LEU A 158 1.51 8.99 -3.47
N GLU A 159 1.49 7.69 -3.78
CA GLU A 159 1.95 7.12 -5.04
C GLU A 159 1.19 7.72 -6.24
N GLU A 160 -0.13 7.78 -6.13
CA GLU A 160 -1.02 8.29 -7.17
C GLU A 160 -0.92 9.80 -7.34
N ARG A 161 -0.72 10.54 -6.25
CA ARG A 161 -0.48 11.98 -6.29
C ARG A 161 0.81 12.29 -7.04
N ALA A 162 1.87 11.52 -6.83
CA ALA A 162 3.12 11.66 -7.58
C ALA A 162 2.90 11.42 -9.09
N LEU A 163 2.09 10.43 -9.47
CA LEU A 163 1.72 10.18 -10.86
C LEU A 163 0.87 11.32 -11.44
N TYR A 164 -0.15 11.78 -10.71
CA TYR A 164 -1.03 12.87 -11.11
C TYR A 164 -0.25 14.15 -11.41
N GLU A 165 0.62 14.60 -10.50
CA GLU A 165 1.36 15.86 -10.65
C GLU A 165 2.22 15.84 -11.92
N LYS A 166 2.86 14.70 -12.20
CA LYS A 166 3.66 14.54 -13.42
C LYS A 166 2.80 14.58 -14.69
N LEU A 167 1.67 13.89 -14.69
CA LEU A 167 0.75 13.88 -15.84
C LEU A 167 0.18 15.28 -16.09
N TYR A 168 -0.27 15.96 -15.03
CA TYR A 168 -0.80 17.31 -15.10
C TYR A 168 0.24 18.31 -15.63
N GLN A 169 1.49 18.21 -15.16
CA GLN A 169 2.60 19.00 -15.69
C GLN A 169 2.80 18.73 -17.20
N THR A 170 2.89 17.47 -17.60
CA THR A 170 3.10 17.07 -19.01
C THR A 170 2.00 17.61 -19.91
N VAL A 171 0.73 17.50 -19.49
CA VAL A 171 -0.43 18.00 -20.24
C VAL A 171 -0.39 19.52 -20.39
N ASN A 172 -0.03 20.25 -19.33
CA ASN A 172 0.03 21.70 -19.37
C ASN A 172 1.24 22.24 -20.15
N GLU A 173 2.38 21.56 -20.08
CA GLU A 173 3.53 21.86 -20.94
C GLU A 173 3.13 21.75 -22.41
N TRP A 174 2.45 20.65 -22.79
CA TRP A 174 1.92 20.47 -24.14
C TRP A 174 0.96 21.60 -24.56
N ARG A 175 0.02 22.00 -23.70
CA ARG A 175 -0.89 23.12 -23.96
C ARG A 175 -0.15 24.43 -24.18
N ASN A 176 0.86 24.70 -23.36
CA ASN A 176 1.64 25.92 -23.45
C ASN A 176 2.46 25.98 -24.75
N LEU A 177 2.96 24.84 -25.24
CA LEU A 177 3.67 24.78 -26.51
C LEU A 177 2.78 25.18 -27.70
N ILE A 178 1.50 24.82 -27.69
CA ILE A 178 0.55 25.23 -28.74
C ILE A 178 0.30 26.75 -28.71
N LEU A 179 0.38 27.36 -27.53
CA LEU A 179 0.10 28.79 -27.33
C LEU A 179 1.34 29.69 -27.46
N LYS A 180 2.53 29.12 -27.68
CA LYS A 180 3.75 29.87 -27.98
C LYS A 180 3.84 30.13 -29.49
N TYR A 181 3.53 31.36 -29.88
CA TYR A 181 3.76 31.90 -31.23
C TYR A 181 4.93 32.88 -31.22
#